data_AF-A0A7C7UKL9-F1
#
_entry.id   AF-A0A7C7UKL9-F1
#
_cell.length_a   1.000
_cell.length_b   1.000
_cell.length_c   1.000
_cell.angle_alpha   90.00
_cell.angle_beta   90.00
_cell.angle_gamma   90.00
#
_symmetry.space_group_name_H-M   'P 1'
#
loop_
_entity.id
_entity.type
_entity.pdbx_description
1 polymer ?
#
loop_
_entity_poly.entity_id
_entity_poly.type
_entity_poly.pdbx_seq_one_letter_code
_entity_poly.pdbx_strand_id
1 'polypeptide(L)'
;MIKSASSILCRSFLMALKVLLVPWSFLGSPTSRCGRFGKNVLVQVPLLKYEERLPHNKIREVLERQHGLLIITASIFDITRRVSDWLKPEYEETHRRVSAAKVVYSDWIGMKVDGKKYWT
;
A
#
# COMPACT_ATOMS: atom_id res chain seq x y z
N MET A 1 4.45 -26.83 21.24
CA MET A 1 4.58 -27.62 20.00
C MET A 1 3.53 -27.14 18.99
N ILE A 2 4.02 -26.50 17.92
CA ILE A 2 3.52 -26.44 16.54
C ILE A 2 2.02 -26.12 16.35
N LYS A 3 1.65 -24.84 16.47
CA LYS A 3 0.45 -24.32 15.79
C LYS A 3 0.77 -24.13 14.31
N SER A 4 0.39 -25.16 13.54
CA SER A 4 0.10 -25.24 12.10
C SER A 4 0.56 -24.07 11.22
N ALA A 5 1.53 -24.36 10.37
CA ALA A 5 2.04 -23.54 9.26
C ALA A 5 1.02 -23.24 8.13
N SER A 6 -0.26 -23.59 8.32
CA SER A 6 -1.30 -23.50 7.28
C SER A 6 -1.88 -22.08 7.11
N SER A 7 -1.94 -21.27 8.16
CA SER A 7 -2.57 -19.93 8.09
C SER A 7 -1.71 -18.87 7.39
N ILE A 8 -0.38 -19.06 7.35
CA ILE A 8 0.56 -18.15 6.69
C ILE A 8 0.65 -18.44 5.18
N LEU A 9 0.52 -19.71 4.79
CA LEU A 9 0.46 -20.11 3.39
C LEU A 9 -0.83 -19.64 2.70
N CYS A 10 -1.96 -19.66 3.40
CA CYS A 10 -3.25 -19.26 2.83
C CYS A 10 -3.34 -17.75 2.53
N ARG A 11 -2.73 -16.89 3.37
CA ARG A 11 -2.66 -15.43 3.10
C ARG A 11 -1.66 -15.07 1.99
N SER A 12 -0.53 -15.78 1.90
CA SER A 12 0.45 -15.55 0.82
C SER A 12 -0.12 -15.93 -0.55
N PHE A 13 -0.97 -16.96 -0.61
CA PHE A 13 -1.59 -17.40 -1.87
C PHE A 13 -2.72 -16.47 -2.34
N LEU A 14 -3.51 -15.91 -1.41
CA LEU A 14 -4.54 -14.93 -1.76
C LEU A 14 -3.96 -13.57 -2.22
N MET A 15 -2.81 -13.16 -1.69
CA MET A 15 -2.12 -11.95 -2.16
C MET A 15 -1.62 -12.10 -3.61
N ALA A 16 -1.11 -13.27 -3.98
CA ALA A 16 -0.66 -13.55 -5.35
C ALA A 16 -1.83 -13.48 -6.37
N LEU A 17 -3.01 -13.96 -5.99
CA LEU A 17 -4.18 -13.98 -6.88
C LEU A 17 -4.75 -12.57 -7.13
N LYS A 18 -4.65 -11.67 -6.15
CA LYS A 18 -5.15 -10.29 -6.27
C LYS A 18 -4.23 -9.40 -7.13
N VAL A 19 -2.93 -9.71 -7.18
CA VAL A 19 -1.98 -9.09 -8.10
C VAL A 19 -2.20 -9.56 -9.55
N LEU A 20 -2.67 -10.79 -9.75
CA LEU A 20 -2.92 -11.39 -11.07
C LEU A 20 -4.21 -10.90 -11.75
N LEU A 21 -5.17 -10.34 -11.00
CA LEU A 21 -6.48 -9.90 -11.51
C LEU A 21 -6.54 -8.42 -11.90
N VAL A 22 -5.42 -7.68 -11.81
CA VAL A 22 -5.36 -6.31 -12.32
C VAL A 22 -5.24 -6.36 -13.85
N PRO A 23 -6.19 -5.77 -14.62
CA PRO A 23 -6.15 -5.81 -16.07
C PRO A 23 -4.84 -5.22 -16.61
N TRP A 24 -4.10 -6.01 -17.41
CA TRP A 24 -2.79 -5.65 -17.96
C TRP A 24 -2.82 -4.40 -18.85
N SER A 25 -4.00 -4.02 -19.34
CA SER A 25 -4.25 -2.84 -20.17
C SER A 25 -4.29 -1.51 -19.41
N PHE A 26 -4.40 -1.52 -18.07
CA PHE A 26 -4.39 -0.31 -17.25
C PHE A 26 -2.98 0.13 -16.82
N LEU A 27 -2.00 -0.77 -16.96
CA LEU A 27 -0.59 -0.45 -16.79
C LEU A 27 -0.04 0.11 -18.12
N GLY A 28 -0.45 1.34 -18.48
CA GLY A 28 0.41 2.18 -19.31
C GLY A 28 1.81 2.13 -18.69
N SER A 29 2.78 1.62 -19.44
CA SER A 29 4.00 1.05 -18.87
C SER A 29 4.58 1.92 -17.75
N PRO A 30 4.66 1.44 -16.49
CA PRO A 30 5.51 2.11 -15.51
C PRO A 30 6.93 1.71 -15.88
N THR A 31 7.42 2.23 -17.01
CA THR A 31 8.83 2.45 -17.21
C THR A 31 9.21 3.42 -16.09
N SER A 32 9.70 2.86 -15.00
CA SER A 32 10.98 3.28 -14.42
C SER A 32 11.40 4.69 -14.84
N ARG A 33 10.76 5.74 -14.32
CA ARG A 33 11.37 7.08 -14.35
C ARG A 33 12.44 7.20 -13.24
N CYS A 34 13.27 6.16 -13.10
CA CYS A 34 14.41 5.99 -12.17
C CYS A 34 14.06 5.45 -10.76
N GLY A 35 14.12 4.13 -10.60
CA GLY A 35 14.13 3.45 -9.30
C GLY A 35 14.83 2.10 -9.38
N ARG A 36 15.58 1.71 -8.34
CA ARG A 36 16.32 0.43 -8.29
C ARG A 36 15.42 -0.76 -7.90
N PHE A 37 14.18 -0.51 -7.50
CA PHE A 37 13.26 -1.53 -6.99
C PHE A 37 12.29 -2.00 -8.07
N GLY A 38 12.05 -3.32 -8.13
CA GLY A 38 11.09 -3.93 -9.03
C GLY A 38 9.64 -3.68 -8.62
N LYS A 39 8.70 -3.92 -9.55
CA LYS A 39 7.26 -3.67 -9.37
C LYS A 39 6.67 -4.37 -8.13
N ASN A 40 7.11 -5.59 -7.83
CA ASN A 40 6.61 -6.37 -6.69
C ASN A 40 6.85 -5.64 -5.36
N VAL A 41 8.05 -5.08 -5.16
CA VAL A 41 8.39 -4.34 -3.94
C VAL A 41 7.57 -3.05 -3.87
N LEU A 42 7.42 -2.37 -5.01
CA LEU A 42 6.62 -1.13 -5.10
C LEU A 42 5.15 -1.36 -4.77
N VAL A 43 4.58 -2.51 -5.10
CA VAL A 43 3.20 -2.86 -4.75
C VAL A 43 3.10 -3.40 -3.32
N GLN A 44 4.06 -4.21 -2.87
CA GLN A 44 3.99 -4.86 -1.57
C GLN A 44 4.15 -3.88 -0.40
N VAL A 45 5.02 -2.88 -0.53
CA VAL A 45 5.23 -1.85 0.51
C VAL A 45 3.94 -1.13 0.90
N PRO A 46 3.16 -0.53 -0.03
CA PRO A 46 1.91 0.15 0.31
C PRO A 46 0.84 -0.82 0.80
N LEU A 47 0.78 -2.07 0.32
CA LEU A 47 -0.12 -3.08 0.89
C LEU A 47 0.19 -3.33 2.37
N LEU A 48 1.47 -3.54 2.70
CA LEU A 48 1.89 -3.70 4.10
C LEU A 48 1.61 -2.44 4.94
N LYS A 49 1.68 -1.25 4.32
CA LYS A 49 1.44 0.02 5.01
C LYS A 49 -0.04 0.31 5.27
N TYR A 50 -0.92 0.06 4.30
CA TYR A 50 -2.31 0.52 4.36
C TYR A 50 -3.31 -0.61 4.63
N GLU A 51 -3.09 -1.80 4.05
CA GLU A 51 -3.95 -2.97 4.30
C GLU A 51 -3.59 -3.61 5.65
N GLU A 52 -2.30 -3.91 5.87
CA GLU A 52 -1.82 -4.51 7.13
C GLU A 52 -1.46 -3.46 8.21
N ARG A 53 -1.51 -2.16 7.86
CA ARG A 53 -1.32 -1.02 8.78
C ARG A 53 0.01 -1.04 9.56
N LEU A 54 1.06 -1.59 8.96
CA LEU A 54 2.35 -1.73 9.62
C LEU A 54 3.13 -0.41 9.68
N PRO A 55 3.87 -0.14 10.78
CA PRO A 55 4.84 0.95 10.80
C PRO A 55 6.02 0.62 9.89
N HIS A 56 6.70 1.64 9.34
CA HIS A 56 7.76 1.45 8.34
C HIS A 56 8.90 0.53 8.82
N ASN A 57 9.26 0.59 10.11
CA ASN A 57 10.26 -0.32 10.68
C ASN A 57 9.85 -1.79 10.63
N LYS A 58 8.54 -2.07 10.78
CA LYS A 58 8.03 -3.44 10.70
C LYS A 58 7.92 -3.93 9.27
N ILE A 59 7.58 -3.04 8.33
CA ILE A 59 7.61 -3.35 6.90
C ILE A 59 9.01 -3.80 6.48
N ARG A 60 10.06 -3.12 6.96
CA ARG A 60 11.45 -3.53 6.74
C ARG A 60 11.70 -4.96 7.20
N GLU A 61 11.36 -5.28 8.45
CA GLU A 61 11.54 -6.62 9.01
C GLU A 61 10.79 -7.69 8.22
N VAL A 62 9.59 -7.37 7.72
CA VAL A 62 8.79 -8.29 6.89
C VAL A 62 9.47 -8.55 5.55
N LEU A 63 9.97 -7.51 4.88
CA LEU A 63 10.68 -7.64 3.60
C LEU A 63 11.99 -8.42 3.73
N GLU A 64 12.72 -8.19 4.81
CA GLU A 64 13.93 -8.96 5.14
C GLU A 64 13.60 -10.43 5.39
N ARG A 65 12.57 -10.72 6.20
CA ARG A 65 12.18 -12.10 6.52
C ARG A 65 11.64 -12.88 5.31
N GLN A 66 10.81 -12.24 4.47
CA GLN A 66 10.13 -12.93 3.37
C GLN A 66 11.01 -13.06 2.12
N HIS A 67 11.82 -12.04 1.84
CA HIS A 67 12.52 -11.92 0.56
C HIS A 67 14.03 -11.75 0.70
N GLY A 68 14.58 -11.77 1.93
CA GLY A 68 15.99 -11.48 2.19
C GLY A 68 16.39 -10.05 1.81
N LEU A 69 15.41 -9.14 1.68
CA LEU A 69 15.61 -7.83 1.08
C LEU A 69 15.94 -6.79 2.15
N LEU A 70 17.22 -6.41 2.21
CA LEU A 70 17.73 -5.41 3.14
C LEU A 70 17.48 -3.99 2.59
N ILE A 71 16.55 -3.27 3.23
CA ILE A 71 16.17 -1.89 2.85
C ILE A 71 16.18 -1.00 4.09
N ILE A 72 16.65 0.25 3.93
CA ILE A 72 16.55 1.25 5.00
C ILE A 72 15.13 1.81 5.11
N THR A 73 14.68 2.13 6.32
CA THR A 73 13.31 2.65 6.57
C THR A 73 12.99 3.89 5.71
N ALA A 74 13.97 4.76 5.47
CA ALA A 74 13.80 5.95 4.62
C ALA A 74 13.41 5.60 3.17
N SER A 75 13.95 4.50 2.63
CA SER A 75 13.60 4.04 1.28
C SER A 75 12.18 3.48 1.22
N ILE A 76 11.69 2.84 2.28
CA ILE A 76 10.29 2.39 2.37
C ILE A 76 9.34 3.59 2.34
N PHE A 77 9.69 4.66 3.06
CA PHE A 77 8.94 5.90 3.02
C PHE A 77 8.94 6.52 1.62
N ASP A 78 10.10 6.62 0.97
CA ASP A 78 10.20 7.16 -0.39
C ASP A 78 9.43 6.31 -1.42
N ILE A 79 9.47 4.97 -1.31
CA ILE A 79 8.63 4.08 -2.13
C ILE A 79 7.15 4.40 -1.93
N THR A 80 6.70 4.50 -0.68
CA THR A 80 5.30 4.78 -0.37
C THR A 80 4.86 6.12 -0.97
N ARG A 81 5.70 7.15 -0.87
CA ARG A 81 5.45 8.47 -1.48
C ARG A 81 5.32 8.38 -3.00
N ARG A 82 6.26 7.74 -3.68
CA ARG A 82 6.24 7.60 -5.15
C ARG A 82 5.00 6.86 -5.64
N VAL A 83 4.61 5.80 -4.94
CA VAL A 83 3.41 5.05 -5.30
C VAL A 83 2.15 5.88 -5.04
N SER A 84 2.13 6.68 -3.97
CA SER A 84 1.04 7.64 -3.74
C SER A 84 0.90 8.63 -4.89
N ASP A 85 2.00 9.16 -5.41
CA ASP A 85 1.97 10.07 -6.57
C ASP A 85 1.40 9.38 -7.82
N TRP A 86 1.66 8.08 -7.99
CA TRP A 86 1.12 7.28 -9.10
C TRP A 86 -0.37 6.98 -8.95
N LEU A 87 -0.85 6.75 -7.73
CA LEU A 87 -2.26 6.47 -7.45
C LEU A 87 -3.11 7.74 -7.37
N LYS A 88 -2.49 8.92 -7.32
CA LYS A 88 -3.18 10.20 -7.17
C LYS A 88 -4.28 10.43 -8.22
N PRO A 89 -4.09 10.20 -9.53
CA PRO A 89 -5.15 10.43 -10.51
C PRO A 89 -6.41 9.58 -10.25
N GLU A 90 -6.23 8.30 -9.88
CA GLU A 90 -7.34 7.39 -9.55
C GLU A 90 -8.08 7.80 -8.28
N TYR A 91 -7.31 8.26 -7.28
CA TYR A 91 -7.87 8.83 -6.06
C TYR A 91 -8.72 10.07 -6.36
N GLU A 92 -8.21 11.01 -7.15
CA GLU A 92 -8.93 12.25 -7.49
C GLU A 92 -10.21 11.97 -8.29
N GLU A 93 -10.20 10.99 -9.18
CA GLU A 93 -11.39 10.57 -9.92
C GLU A 93 -12.44 9.95 -8.97
N THR A 94 -12.02 9.10 -8.05
CA THR A 94 -12.91 8.55 -7.01
C THR A 94 -13.48 9.65 -6.13
N HIS A 95 -12.64 10.59 -5.71
CA HIS A 95 -13.05 11.74 -4.89
C HIS A 95 -14.05 12.62 -5.63
N ARG A 96 -13.84 12.89 -6.92
CA ARG A 96 -14.78 13.65 -7.78
C ARG A 96 -16.14 12.97 -7.84
N ARG A 97 -16.18 11.65 -8.03
CA ARG A 97 -17.43 10.87 -8.09
C ARG A 97 -18.19 10.90 -6.76
N VAL A 98 -17.49 10.76 -5.64
CA VAL A 98 -18.10 10.85 -4.30
C VAL A 98 -18.62 12.25 -4.04
N SER A 99 -17.86 13.28 -4.39
CA SER A 99 -18.24 14.68 -4.19
C SER A 99 -19.45 15.10 -5.04
N ALA A 100 -19.66 14.47 -6.19
CA ALA A 100 -20.81 14.71 -7.06
C ALA A 100 -22.08 13.94 -6.61
N ALA A 101 -21.98 13.06 -5.61
CA ALA A 101 -23.13 12.28 -5.17
C ALA A 101 -24.16 13.16 -4.43
N LYS A 102 -25.44 12.90 -4.66
CA LYS A 102 -26.56 13.63 -4.03
C LYS A 102 -26.56 13.51 -2.50
N VAL A 103 -26.09 12.37 -1.99
CA VAL A 103 -26.02 12.07 -0.55
C VAL A 103 -24.66 11.43 -0.28
N VAL A 104 -23.93 11.96 0.70
CA VAL A 104 -22.65 11.44 1.17
C VAL A 104 -22.78 11.16 2.67
N TYR A 105 -22.55 9.92 3.07
CA TYR A 105 -22.44 9.55 4.48
C TYR A 105 -20.98 9.74 4.92
N SER A 106 -20.77 10.55 5.96
CA SER A 106 -19.45 10.80 6.54
C SER A 106 -19.45 10.48 8.03
N ASP A 107 -18.57 9.57 8.43
CA ASP A 107 -18.28 9.30 9.84
C ASP A 107 -17.07 10.12 10.28
N TRP A 108 -17.32 11.09 11.16
CA TRP A 108 -16.30 12.02 11.63
C TRP A 108 -15.32 11.28 12.54
N ILE A 109 -14.07 11.13 12.10
CA ILE A 109 -12.99 10.56 12.92
C ILE A 109 -11.98 11.67 13.21
N GLY A 110 -11.85 11.99 14.50
CA GLY A 110 -10.85 12.97 14.94
C GLY A 110 -9.45 12.38 14.95
N MET A 111 -8.50 13.04 14.30
CA MET A 111 -7.09 12.65 14.29
C MET A 111 -6.21 13.80 14.77
N LYS A 112 -5.20 13.49 15.60
CA LYS A 112 -4.19 14.47 16.01
C LYS A 112 -3.07 14.50 14.98
N VAL A 113 -2.84 15.66 14.38
CA VAL A 113 -1.70 15.92 13.47
C VAL A 113 -0.88 17.01 14.12
N ASP A 114 0.40 16.73 14.40
CA ASP A 114 1.34 17.65 15.07
C ASP A 114 0.78 18.28 16.36
N GLY A 115 0.08 17.46 17.15
CA GLY A 115 -0.53 17.87 18.43
C GLY A 115 -1.83 18.66 18.30
N LYS A 116 -2.23 19.08 17.10
CA LYS A 116 -3.51 19.74 16.84
C LYS A 116 -4.55 18.70 16.41
N LYS A 117 -5.77 18.82 16.94
CA LYS A 117 -6.89 17.94 16.56
C LYS A 117 -7.48 18.45 15.24
N TYR A 118 -7.47 17.59 14.23
CA TYR A 118 -8.17 17.79 12.98
C TYR A 118 -9.36 16.84 12.92
N TRP A 119 -10.38 17.28 12.21
CA TRP A 119 -11.52 16.47 11.85
C TRP A 119 -11.42 16.21 10.35
N THR A 120 -11.50 14.94 9.98
CA THR A 120 -11.59 14.48 8.59
C THR A 120 -13.00 13.98 8.35
#